data_AF-A0A2S4ZYB4-F1
#
_entry.id   AF-A0A2S4ZYB4-F1
#
_cell.length_a   1.000
_cell.length_b   1.000
_cell.length_c   1.000
_cell.angle_alpha   90.00
_cell.angle_beta   90.00
_cell.angle_gamma   90.00
#
_symmetry.space_group_name_H-M   'P 1'
#
loop_
_entity.id
_entity.type
_entity.pdbx_description
1 polymer ?
#
loop_
_entity_poly.entity_id
_entity_poly.type
_entity_poly.pdbx_seq_one_letter_code
_entity_poly.pdbx_strand_id
1 'polypeptide(L)'
;MLNKFEHYYYEAKENKWYRYFAVFCRLTLAVAWVISGSVKILGERFAAGLSHNHPLGQYFDALLNTGYYYTFIGVAQVFVAILLLIPRTAIIGAISSFPIILNICVLAYSVRFEGTRAATFMLLANLFLLCWDYDRLKSILPFKHVKTDVHQAHEKPLNNKFPFLFFGTVVATLAAVVVLNNIMYDIRPGNSPEECWNGCPGNSNPKECEEFCDCIHNKGKPLGKCLEEYEKARERDKKDSLERTSDK
;
A
#
# COMPACT_ATOMS: atom_id res chain seq x y z
N MET A 1 -32.16 -13.50 13.28
CA MET A 1 -31.74 -14.07 11.97
C MET A 1 -30.38 -13.51 11.65
N LEU A 2 -29.35 -14.35 11.49
CA LEU A 2 -28.06 -13.89 10.98
C LEU A 2 -28.26 -13.36 9.56
N ASN A 3 -27.66 -12.21 9.26
CA ASN A 3 -27.62 -11.71 7.88
C ASN A 3 -26.75 -12.66 7.03
N LYS A 4 -26.98 -12.72 5.71
CA LYS A 4 -26.22 -13.55 4.74
C LYS A 4 -24.70 -13.35 4.90
N PHE A 5 -24.27 -12.12 5.20
CA PHE A 5 -22.88 -11.78 5.51
C PHE A 5 -22.34 -12.50 6.76
N GLU A 6 -23.08 -12.47 7.87
CA GLU A 6 -22.64 -13.11 9.12
C GLU A 6 -22.55 -14.64 8.94
N HIS A 7 -23.43 -15.26 8.14
CA HIS A 7 -23.33 -16.68 7.82
C HIS A 7 -22.01 -17.02 7.10
N TYR A 8 -21.65 -16.29 6.04
CA TYR A 8 -20.38 -16.49 5.34
C TYR A 8 -19.16 -16.25 6.24
N TYR A 9 -19.25 -15.26 7.13
CA TYR A 9 -18.19 -14.96 8.09
C TYR A 9 -17.92 -16.14 9.04
N TYR A 10 -18.97 -16.70 9.66
CA TYR A 10 -18.79 -17.83 10.57
C TYR A 10 -18.34 -19.10 9.84
N GLU A 11 -18.84 -19.36 8.62
CA GLU A 11 -18.37 -20.46 7.78
C GLU A 11 -16.87 -20.35 7.46
N ALA A 12 -16.38 -19.13 7.16
CA ALA A 12 -14.96 -18.87 6.95
C ALA A 12 -14.12 -19.08 8.23
N LYS A 13 -14.63 -18.70 9.41
CA LYS A 13 -13.95 -18.91 10.71
C LYS A 13 -13.83 -20.39 11.10
N GLU A 14 -14.74 -21.23 10.63
CA GLU A 14 -14.70 -22.69 10.79
C GLU A 14 -13.72 -23.39 9.84
N ASN A 15 -13.18 -22.68 8.83
CA ASN A 15 -12.26 -23.25 7.85
C ASN A 15 -10.78 -22.93 8.17
N LYS A 16 -9.93 -23.97 8.19
CA LYS A 16 -8.51 -23.85 8.58
C LYS A 16 -7.68 -22.98 7.63
N TRP A 17 -8.02 -22.93 6.34
CA TRP A 17 -7.25 -22.19 5.34
C TRP A 17 -7.36 -20.68 5.54
N TYR A 18 -8.54 -20.18 5.93
CA TYR A 18 -8.71 -18.78 6.28
C TYR A 18 -7.94 -18.43 7.56
N ARG A 19 -7.87 -19.35 8.54
CA ARG A 19 -7.05 -19.17 9.75
C ARG A 19 -5.57 -19.06 9.40
N TYR A 20 -5.06 -19.94 8.53
CA TYR A 20 -3.67 -19.87 8.06
C TYR A 20 -3.40 -18.58 7.29
N PHE A 21 -4.33 -18.15 6.43
CA PHE A 21 -4.21 -16.88 5.73
C PHE A 21 -4.20 -15.68 6.70
N ALA A 22 -5.03 -15.69 7.75
CA ALA A 22 -4.99 -14.67 8.80
C ALA A 22 -3.70 -14.68 9.64
N VAL A 23 -3.11 -15.85 9.89
CA VAL A 23 -1.77 -15.94 10.50
C VAL A 23 -0.73 -15.37 9.55
N PHE A 24 -0.77 -15.74 8.27
CA PHE A 24 0.13 -15.23 7.24
C PHE A 24 0.08 -13.70 7.16
N CYS A 25 -1.11 -13.09 7.01
CA CYS A 25 -1.28 -11.63 6.97
C CYS A 25 -0.74 -10.94 8.25
N ARG A 26 -0.93 -11.55 9.43
CA ARG A 26 -0.37 -11.01 10.69
C ARG A 26 1.15 -11.02 10.68
N LEU A 27 1.75 -12.15 10.33
CA LEU A 27 3.20 -12.30 10.32
C LEU A 27 3.85 -11.37 9.29
N THR A 28 3.30 -11.29 8.07
CA THR A 28 3.85 -10.43 7.02
C THR A 28 3.72 -8.95 7.35
N LEU A 29 2.58 -8.51 7.90
CA LEU A 29 2.43 -7.13 8.37
C LEU A 29 3.36 -6.82 9.54
N ALA A 30 3.48 -7.72 10.52
CA ALA A 30 4.40 -7.52 11.64
C ALA A 30 5.85 -7.38 11.15
N VAL A 31 6.30 -8.25 10.24
CA VAL A 31 7.63 -8.15 9.62
C VAL A 31 7.82 -6.82 8.90
N ALA A 32 6.85 -6.39 8.10
CA ALA A 32 6.93 -5.11 7.39
C ALA A 32 7.03 -3.91 8.34
N TRP A 33 6.27 -3.92 9.44
CA TRP A 33 6.34 -2.87 10.47
C TRP A 33 7.63 -2.90 11.27
N VAL A 34 8.19 -4.08 11.56
CA VAL A 34 9.52 -4.22 12.18
C VAL A 34 10.59 -3.63 11.26
N ILE A 35 10.65 -4.05 9.99
CA ILE A 35 11.65 -3.55 9.03
C ILE A 35 11.54 -2.02 8.91
N SER A 36 10.34 -1.51 8.65
CA SER A 36 10.11 -0.06 8.50
C SER A 36 10.42 0.72 9.79
N GLY A 37 10.08 0.16 10.96
CA GLY A 37 10.25 0.81 12.25
C GLY A 37 11.70 0.81 12.71
N SER A 38 12.42 -0.31 12.53
CA SER A 38 13.83 -0.45 12.90
C SER A 38 14.73 0.55 12.18
N VAL A 39 14.54 0.75 10.86
CA VAL A 39 15.29 1.77 10.10
C VAL A 39 15.14 3.16 10.73
N LYS A 40 13.94 3.50 11.20
CA LYS A 40 13.66 4.80 11.83
C LYS A 40 14.26 4.92 13.24
N ILE A 41 14.30 3.81 13.98
CA ILE A 41 14.90 3.76 15.32
C ILE A 41 16.42 3.90 15.23
N LEU A 42 17.03 3.28 14.22
CA LEU A 42 18.49 3.35 13.97
C LEU A 42 18.94 4.72 13.44
N GLY A 43 18.00 5.64 13.17
CA GLY A 43 18.32 6.95 12.59
C GLY A 43 18.73 6.87 11.12
N GLU A 44 18.43 5.76 10.45
CA GLU A 44 18.72 5.58 9.03
C GLU A 44 17.60 6.17 8.18
N ARG A 45 17.98 6.62 6.98
CA ARG A 45 17.03 7.17 6.01
C ARG A 45 16.14 6.06 5.46
N PHE A 46 14.82 6.20 5.62
CA PHE A 46 13.86 5.30 4.99
C PHE A 46 13.96 5.41 3.47
N ALA A 47 13.93 4.25 2.78
CA ALA A 47 14.15 4.15 1.34
C ALA A 47 15.46 4.85 0.89
N ALA A 48 16.60 4.51 1.51
CA ALA A 48 17.90 5.12 1.24
C ALA A 48 18.31 5.14 -0.25
N GLY A 49 17.81 4.20 -1.07
CA GLY A 49 18.04 4.19 -2.52
C GLY A 49 17.23 5.22 -3.33
N LEU A 50 16.30 5.94 -2.69
CA LEU A 50 15.49 7.00 -3.33
C LEU A 50 16.31 8.29 -3.43
N SER A 51 16.37 8.91 -4.61
CA SER A 51 17.10 10.18 -4.79
C SER A 51 16.65 11.26 -3.80
N HIS A 52 17.60 12.07 -3.29
CA HIS A 52 17.29 13.24 -2.44
C HIS A 52 16.47 14.30 -3.17
N ASN A 53 16.65 14.41 -4.48
CA ASN A 53 15.90 15.35 -5.31
C ASN A 53 14.51 14.84 -5.68
N HIS A 54 14.24 13.55 -5.50
CA HIS A 54 12.91 12.99 -5.68
C HIS A 54 11.94 13.64 -4.67
N PRO A 55 10.71 14.04 -5.06
CA PRO A 55 9.74 14.71 -4.18
C PRO A 55 9.49 13.96 -2.86
N LEU A 56 9.35 12.63 -2.93
CA LEU A 56 9.22 11.79 -1.74
C LEU A 56 10.56 11.64 -0.97
N GLY A 57 11.69 11.71 -1.68
CA GLY A 57 13.02 11.71 -1.06
C GLY A 57 13.26 12.96 -0.22
N GLN A 58 12.91 14.14 -0.75
CA GLN A 58 12.90 15.41 -0.01
C GLN A 58 12.02 15.32 1.24
N TYR A 59 10.83 14.72 1.12
CA TYR A 59 9.94 14.49 2.26
C TYR A 59 10.58 13.57 3.31
N PHE A 60 11.21 12.47 2.91
CA PHE A 60 11.90 11.57 3.84
C PHE A 60 13.13 12.20 4.49
N ASP A 61 13.86 13.06 3.79
CA ASP A 61 14.95 13.84 4.36
C ASP A 61 14.45 14.84 5.40
N ALA A 62 13.39 15.58 5.07
CA ALA A 62 12.74 16.47 6.02
C ALA A 62 12.23 15.69 7.24
N LEU A 63 11.64 14.52 7.03
CA LEU A 63 11.14 13.66 8.09
C LEU A 63 12.27 13.12 8.97
N LEU A 64 13.38 12.65 8.40
CA LEU A 64 14.57 12.20 9.15
C LEU A 64 15.14 13.33 10.02
N ASN A 65 15.19 14.55 9.47
CA ASN A 65 15.71 15.73 10.15
C ASN A 65 14.79 16.27 11.27
N THR A 66 13.63 15.66 11.51
CA THR A 66 12.80 15.97 12.68
C THR A 66 13.35 15.39 13.99
N GLY A 67 14.43 14.60 13.93
CA GLY A 67 15.11 14.05 15.11
C GLY A 67 14.22 13.05 15.86
N TYR A 68 13.91 13.34 17.12
CA TYR A 68 13.18 12.40 17.99
C TYR A 68 11.81 11.99 17.44
N TYR A 69 11.15 12.86 16.66
CA TYR A 69 9.85 12.54 16.05
C TYR A 69 9.97 11.38 15.04
N TYR A 70 11.05 11.33 14.27
CA TYR A 70 11.32 10.22 13.35
C TYR A 70 11.49 8.90 14.11
N THR A 71 12.28 8.91 15.19
CA THR A 71 12.46 7.75 16.08
C THR A 71 11.14 7.34 16.73
N PHE A 72 10.30 8.29 17.17
CA PHE A 72 8.98 8.03 17.74
C PHE A 72 8.06 7.28 16.76
N ILE A 73 8.02 7.68 15.49
CA ILE A 73 7.30 6.93 14.45
C ILE A 73 7.83 5.49 14.37
N GLY A 74 9.15 5.31 14.39
CA GLY A 74 9.77 3.98 14.38
C GLY A 74 9.34 3.10 15.54
N VAL A 75 9.39 3.64 16.76
CA VAL A 75 8.96 2.95 17.98
C VAL A 75 7.47 2.59 17.90
N ALA A 76 6.61 3.51 17.44
CA ALA A 76 5.19 3.24 17.25
C ALA A 76 4.94 2.11 16.23
N GLN A 77 5.70 2.06 15.14
CA GLN A 77 5.61 0.99 14.14
C GLN A 77 6.03 -0.38 14.72
N VAL A 78 7.14 -0.45 15.46
CA VAL A 78 7.56 -1.68 16.14
C VAL A 78 6.54 -2.11 17.20
N PHE A 79 5.97 -1.16 17.95
CA PHE A 79 4.92 -1.45 18.92
C PHE A 79 3.68 -2.06 18.26
N VAL A 80 3.24 -1.51 17.13
CA VAL A 80 2.15 -2.10 16.32
C VAL A 80 2.48 -3.53 15.87
N ALA A 81 3.73 -3.80 15.47
CA ALA A 81 4.15 -5.15 15.10
C ALA A 81 4.04 -6.14 16.27
N ILE A 82 4.46 -5.74 17.47
CA ILE A 82 4.35 -6.56 18.69
C ILE A 82 2.87 -6.87 18.99
N LEU A 83 1.99 -5.87 18.89
CA LEU A 83 0.55 -6.06 19.09
C LEU A 83 -0.05 -7.07 18.09
N LEU A 84 0.39 -7.04 16.83
CA LEU A 84 -0.05 -7.97 15.78
C LEU A 84 0.41 -9.42 16.03
N LEU A 85 1.60 -9.60 16.61
CA LEU A 85 2.16 -10.93 16.91
C LEU A 85 1.48 -11.61 18.09
N ILE A 86 1.03 -10.85 19.10
CA ILE A 86 0.35 -11.39 20.27
C ILE A 86 -1.15 -11.63 19.93
N PRO A 87 -1.65 -12.87 19.90
CA PRO A 87 -3.01 -13.18 19.41
C PRO A 87 -4.16 -12.49 20.16
N ARG A 88 -3.93 -12.12 21.43
CA ARG A 88 -4.91 -11.41 22.26
C ARG A 88 -5.03 -9.93 21.89
N THR A 89 -3.95 -9.31 21.43
CA THR A 89 -3.88 -7.88 21.09
C THR A 89 -3.91 -7.61 19.59
N ALA A 90 -3.96 -8.65 18.75
CA ALA A 90 -3.86 -8.53 17.30
C ALA A 90 -4.88 -7.56 16.69
N ILE A 91 -6.10 -7.47 17.24
CA ILE A 91 -7.11 -6.51 16.81
C ILE A 91 -6.69 -5.06 17.07
N ILE A 92 -6.08 -4.77 18.23
CA ILE A 92 -5.56 -3.44 18.54
C ILE A 92 -4.43 -3.11 17.57
N GLY A 93 -3.53 -4.06 17.30
CA GLY A 93 -2.48 -3.92 16.30
C GLY A 93 -3.04 -3.62 14.90
N ALA A 94 -4.09 -4.34 14.47
CA ALA A 94 -4.73 -4.12 13.17
C ALA A 94 -5.40 -2.74 13.08
N ILE A 95 -6.16 -2.34 14.11
CA ILE A 95 -6.81 -1.02 14.21
C ILE A 95 -5.78 0.10 14.20
N SER A 96 -4.70 -0.01 14.97
CA SER A 96 -3.62 0.99 14.99
C SER A 96 -2.84 1.04 13.68
N SER A 97 -2.63 -0.12 13.05
CA SER A 97 -1.92 -0.22 11.76
C SER A 97 -2.71 0.38 10.60
N PHE A 98 -4.05 0.30 10.63
CA PHE A 98 -4.92 0.73 9.54
C PHE A 98 -4.74 2.20 9.10
N PRO A 99 -4.88 3.21 9.98
CA PRO A 99 -4.70 4.61 9.59
C PRO A 99 -3.27 4.89 9.11
N ILE A 100 -2.27 4.20 9.66
CA ILE A 100 -0.87 4.36 9.27
C ILE A 100 -0.66 3.85 7.84
N ILE A 101 -1.08 2.62 7.53
CA ILE A 101 -0.87 2.07 6.18
C ILE A 101 -1.76 2.73 5.12
N LEU A 102 -2.96 3.18 5.50
CA LEU A 102 -3.82 3.95 4.62
C LEU A 102 -3.15 5.28 4.24
N ASN A 103 -2.60 6.01 5.22
CA ASN A 103 -1.89 7.26 4.97
C ASN A 103 -0.67 7.04 4.06
N ILE A 104 0.13 5.99 4.32
CA ILE A 104 1.27 5.61 3.47
C ILE A 104 0.81 5.27 2.04
N CYS A 105 -0.29 4.54 1.87
CA CYS A 105 -0.84 4.25 0.55
C CYS A 105 -1.22 5.53 -0.19
N VAL A 106 -1.97 6.43 0.45
CA VAL A 106 -2.38 7.71 -0.15
C VAL A 106 -1.16 8.53 -0.56
N LEU A 107 -0.12 8.59 0.28
CA LEU A 107 1.15 9.25 -0.04
C LEU A 107 1.85 8.59 -1.24
N ALA A 108 1.91 7.25 -1.29
CA ALA A 108 2.59 6.54 -2.37
C ALA A 108 1.91 6.78 -3.73
N TYR A 109 0.56 6.76 -3.76
CA TYR A 109 -0.21 7.09 -4.97
C TYR A 109 -0.08 8.57 -5.35
N SER A 110 -0.03 9.50 -4.40
CA SER A 110 0.04 10.94 -4.73
C SER A 110 1.35 11.33 -5.41
N VAL A 111 2.45 10.62 -5.11
CA VAL A 111 3.78 10.90 -5.66
C VAL A 111 4.25 9.88 -6.70
N ARG A 112 3.37 8.97 -7.16
CA ARG A 112 3.68 7.91 -8.13
C ARG A 112 4.88 7.04 -7.71
N PHE A 113 4.99 6.74 -6.42
CA PHE A 113 6.12 6.02 -5.85
C PHE A 113 6.14 4.54 -6.27
N GLU A 114 7.30 3.94 -6.52
CA GLU A 114 7.38 2.52 -6.90
C GLU A 114 6.96 1.58 -5.76
N GLY A 115 7.15 1.99 -4.50
CA GLY A 115 6.66 1.25 -3.33
C GLY A 115 5.14 1.20 -3.18
N THR A 116 4.38 1.85 -4.06
CA THR A 116 2.89 1.88 -4.03
C THR A 116 2.28 0.48 -4.01
N ARG A 117 2.86 -0.47 -4.76
CA ARG A 117 2.37 -1.86 -4.81
C ARG A 117 2.47 -2.53 -3.44
N ALA A 118 3.64 -2.43 -2.79
CA ALA A 118 3.87 -3.00 -1.47
C ALA A 118 2.96 -2.39 -0.40
N ALA A 119 2.83 -1.05 -0.39
CA ALA A 119 1.93 -0.36 0.51
C ALA A 119 0.47 -0.83 0.33
N THR A 120 0.01 -0.96 -0.93
CA THR A 120 -1.34 -1.44 -1.24
C THR A 120 -1.57 -2.87 -0.75
N PHE A 121 -0.59 -3.77 -0.91
CA PHE A 121 -0.70 -5.14 -0.39
C PHE A 121 -0.77 -5.19 1.14
N MET A 122 0.01 -4.34 1.82
CA MET A 122 -0.09 -4.20 3.28
C MET A 122 -1.47 -3.66 3.70
N LEU A 123 -2.02 -2.68 2.98
CA LEU A 123 -3.37 -2.17 3.26
C LEU A 123 -4.43 -3.26 3.08
N LEU A 124 -4.37 -4.03 1.99
CA LEU A 124 -5.28 -5.16 1.75
C LEU A 124 -5.15 -6.25 2.83
N ALA A 125 -3.93 -6.58 3.24
CA ALA A 125 -3.69 -7.52 4.34
C ALA A 125 -4.30 -6.99 5.66
N ASN A 126 -4.16 -5.70 5.94
CA ASN A 126 -4.72 -5.09 7.15
C ASN A 126 -6.26 -5.09 7.11
N LEU A 127 -6.86 -4.70 5.99
CA LEU A 127 -8.31 -4.78 5.77
C LEU A 127 -8.83 -6.21 5.97
N PHE A 128 -8.12 -7.21 5.44
CA PHE A 128 -8.46 -8.60 5.68
C PHE A 128 -8.43 -8.95 7.19
N LEU A 129 -7.41 -8.51 7.94
CA LEU A 129 -7.35 -8.74 9.40
C LEU A 129 -8.50 -8.06 10.16
N LEU A 130 -8.86 -6.84 9.78
CA LEU A 130 -10.02 -6.15 10.37
C LEU A 130 -11.33 -6.91 10.09
N CYS A 131 -11.50 -7.45 8.87
CA CYS A 131 -12.62 -8.31 8.55
C CYS A 131 -12.56 -9.65 9.30
N TRP A 132 -11.38 -10.22 9.51
CA TRP A 132 -11.17 -11.49 10.21
C TRP A 132 -11.53 -11.40 11.70
N ASP A 133 -11.24 -10.27 12.34
CA ASP A 133 -11.54 -9.98 13.74
C ASP A 133 -12.83 -9.14 13.91
N TYR A 134 -13.74 -9.21 12.93
CA TYR A 134 -15.00 -8.47 12.93
C TYR A 134 -15.88 -8.73 14.17
N ASP A 135 -15.85 -9.96 14.69
CA ASP A 135 -16.53 -10.34 15.95
C ASP A 135 -16.04 -9.51 17.15
N ARG A 136 -14.74 -9.33 17.27
CA ARG A 136 -14.11 -8.50 18.31
C ARG A 136 -14.31 -7.02 18.04
N LEU A 137 -14.25 -6.60 16.78
CA LEU A 137 -14.45 -5.21 16.36
C LEU A 137 -15.88 -4.72 16.67
N LYS A 138 -16.90 -5.57 16.46
CA LYS A 138 -18.30 -5.28 16.81
C LYS A 138 -18.50 -5.03 18.31
N SER A 139 -17.64 -5.59 19.16
CA SER A 139 -17.66 -5.33 20.62
C SER A 139 -17.07 -3.98 20.99
N ILE A 140 -16.20 -3.40 20.16
CA ILE A 140 -15.52 -2.12 20.41
C ILE A 140 -16.32 -0.96 19.80
N LEU A 141 -17.04 -1.19 18.70
CA LEU A 141 -17.82 -0.17 18.01
C LEU A 141 -19.14 0.14 18.75
N PRO A 142 -19.59 1.41 18.79
CA PRO A 142 -20.78 1.84 19.53
C PRO A 142 -22.11 1.43 18.88
N PHE A 143 -22.13 0.46 17.96
CA PHE A 143 -23.34 0.03 17.27
C PHE A 143 -24.18 -0.87 18.17
N LYS A 144 -25.52 -0.68 18.13
CA LYS A 144 -26.50 -1.46 18.92
C LYS A 144 -26.13 -2.94 18.95
N HIS A 145 -25.81 -3.44 20.14
CA HIS A 145 -25.52 -4.85 20.37
C HIS A 145 -26.79 -5.67 20.11
N VAL A 146 -26.89 -6.28 18.93
CA VAL A 146 -27.81 -7.40 18.74
C VAL A 146 -27.22 -8.57 19.51
N LYS A 147 -27.83 -8.92 20.64
CA LYS A 147 -27.53 -10.15 21.38
C LYS A 147 -27.64 -11.31 20.40
N THR A 148 -26.51 -11.80 19.95
CA THR A 148 -26.45 -13.06 19.20
C THR A 148 -26.33 -14.10 20.30
N ASP A 149 -27.38 -14.92 20.48
CA ASP A 149 -27.31 -16.05 21.38
C ASP A 149 -26.04 -16.83 21.06
N VAL A 150 -25.20 -16.94 22.08
CA VAL A 150 -23.96 -17.71 22.04
C VAL A 150 -24.41 -19.15 21.88
N HIS A 151 -24.55 -19.62 20.64
CA HIS A 151 -24.55 -21.04 20.36
C HIS A 151 -23.24 -21.57 20.95
N GLN A 152 -23.41 -22.35 22.01
CA GLN A 152 -22.34 -23.03 22.72
C GLN A 152 -21.36 -23.60 21.70
N ALA A 153 -20.10 -23.20 21.84
CA ALA A 153 -19.00 -23.70 21.06
C ALA A 153 -18.80 -25.20 21.38
N HIS A 154 -19.61 -26.05 20.78
CA HIS A 154 -19.15 -27.38 20.43
C HIS A 154 -17.94 -27.17 19.53
N GLU A 155 -16.80 -27.74 19.92
CA GLU A 155 -15.60 -27.81 19.09
C GLU A 155 -15.91 -28.62 17.83
N LYS A 156 -16.59 -28.00 16.86
CA LYS A 156 -16.74 -28.59 15.54
C LYS A 156 -15.34 -28.72 14.93
N PRO A 157 -14.97 -29.89 14.40
CA PRO A 157 -13.70 -30.05 13.72
C PRO A 157 -13.62 -29.06 12.56
N LEU A 158 -12.48 -28.39 12.42
CA LEU A 158 -12.31 -27.39 11.36
C LEU A 158 -12.53 -28.01 9.99
N ASN A 159 -13.28 -27.30 9.14
CA ASN A 159 -13.45 -27.68 7.75
C ASN A 159 -12.09 -27.58 7.03
N ASN A 160 -11.75 -28.65 6.30
CA ASN A 160 -10.49 -28.79 5.56
C ASN A 160 -10.64 -28.52 4.06
N LYS A 161 -11.86 -28.26 3.56
CA LYS A 161 -12.08 -27.96 2.14
C LYS A 161 -11.35 -26.67 1.77
N PHE A 162 -10.49 -26.75 0.75
CA PHE A 162 -9.73 -25.60 0.27
C PHE A 162 -10.68 -24.59 -0.42
N PRO A 163 -10.70 -23.31 -0.02
CA PRO A 163 -11.62 -22.32 -0.55
C PRO A 163 -11.06 -21.70 -1.85
N PHE A 164 -11.13 -22.44 -2.97
CA PHE A 164 -10.60 -22.00 -4.26
C PHE A 164 -11.10 -20.62 -4.70
N LEU A 165 -12.39 -20.33 -4.49
CA LEU A 165 -12.95 -19.03 -4.85
C LEU A 165 -12.30 -17.88 -4.09
N PHE A 166 -12.03 -18.05 -2.79
CA PHE A 166 -11.38 -17.01 -1.98
C PHE A 166 -9.95 -16.75 -2.45
N PHE A 167 -9.14 -17.79 -2.57
CA PHE A 167 -7.75 -17.62 -3.03
C PHE A 167 -7.67 -17.14 -4.48
N GLY A 168 -8.61 -17.56 -5.34
CA GLY A 168 -8.76 -17.02 -6.69
C GLY A 168 -9.01 -15.52 -6.67
N THR A 169 -9.92 -15.04 -5.81
CA THR A 169 -10.18 -13.60 -5.62
C THR A 169 -8.97 -12.85 -5.07
N VAL A 170 -8.23 -13.42 -4.10
CA VAL A 170 -6.99 -12.82 -3.58
C VAL A 170 -5.98 -12.64 -4.70
N VAL A 171 -5.69 -13.70 -5.48
CA VAL A 171 -4.74 -13.65 -6.59
C VAL A 171 -5.19 -12.65 -7.65
N ALA A 172 -6.47 -12.68 -8.04
CA ALA A 172 -7.04 -11.73 -8.99
C ALA A 172 -6.91 -10.27 -8.51
N THR A 173 -7.12 -10.02 -7.21
CA THR A 173 -7.00 -8.69 -6.61
C THR A 173 -5.55 -8.21 -6.63
N LEU A 174 -4.59 -9.06 -6.25
CA LEU A 174 -3.17 -8.72 -6.29
C LEU A 174 -2.70 -8.46 -7.74
N ALA A 175 -3.12 -9.29 -8.68
CA ALA A 175 -2.84 -9.10 -10.10
C ALA A 175 -3.45 -7.80 -10.63
N ALA A 176 -4.70 -7.49 -10.26
CA ALA A 176 -5.35 -6.24 -10.62
C ALA A 176 -4.59 -5.03 -10.08
N VAL A 177 -4.11 -5.06 -8.83
CA VAL A 177 -3.27 -3.97 -8.27
C VAL A 177 -1.99 -3.79 -9.09
N VAL A 178 -1.32 -4.87 -9.49
CA VAL A 178 -0.10 -4.77 -10.32
C VAL A 178 -0.41 -4.16 -11.68
N VAL A 179 -1.43 -4.67 -12.37
CA VAL A 179 -1.83 -4.21 -13.70
C VAL A 179 -2.29 -2.76 -13.65
N LEU A 180 -3.23 -2.44 -12.76
CA LEU A 180 -3.76 -1.09 -12.60
C LEU A 180 -2.66 -0.11 -12.27
N ASN A 181 -1.75 -0.43 -11.35
CA ASN A 181 -0.61 0.42 -11.06
C ASN A 181 0.15 0.70 -12.36
N ASN A 182 0.57 -0.33 -13.10
CA ASN A 182 1.37 -0.17 -14.34
C ASN A 182 0.73 0.72 -15.40
N ILE A 183 -0.60 0.75 -15.51
CA ILE A 183 -1.30 1.56 -16.53
C ILE A 183 -1.89 2.87 -16.00
N MET A 184 -1.88 3.09 -14.68
CA MET A 184 -2.53 4.24 -14.04
C MET A 184 -1.83 5.58 -14.36
N TYR A 185 -0.53 5.54 -14.66
CA TYR A 185 0.27 6.74 -14.90
C TYR A 185 1.01 6.65 -16.23
N ASP A 186 0.85 7.68 -17.06
CA ASP A 186 1.56 7.82 -18.34
C ASP A 186 3.08 7.95 -18.16
N ILE A 187 3.52 8.49 -17.01
CA ILE A 187 4.93 8.68 -16.68
C ILE A 187 5.15 8.58 -15.17
N ARG A 188 6.32 8.08 -14.76
CA ARG A 188 6.69 7.89 -13.36
C ARG A 188 8.12 8.37 -13.12
N PRO A 189 8.43 8.90 -11.94
CA PRO A 189 9.76 9.36 -11.61
C PRO A 189 10.76 8.22 -11.33
N GLY A 190 10.31 7.01 -11.00
CA GLY A 190 11.18 5.92 -10.55
C GLY A 190 11.87 6.23 -9.22
N ASN A 191 12.58 5.26 -8.64
CA ASN A 191 13.34 5.47 -7.40
C ASN A 191 14.71 6.10 -7.66
N SER A 192 15.33 5.74 -8.78
CA SER A 192 16.65 6.24 -9.18
C SER A 192 16.60 6.96 -10.52
N PRO A 193 17.60 7.82 -10.80
CA PRO A 193 17.85 8.36 -12.13
C PRO A 193 17.77 7.26 -13.21
N GLU A 194 18.61 6.24 -13.10
CA GLU A 194 18.73 5.17 -14.10
C GLU A 194 17.40 4.49 -14.39
N GLU A 195 16.59 4.22 -13.35
CA GLU A 195 15.27 3.63 -13.50
C GLU A 195 14.33 4.53 -14.31
N CYS A 196 14.39 5.85 -14.11
CA CYS A 196 13.59 6.82 -14.87
C CYS A 196 14.02 6.86 -16.35
N TRP A 197 15.30 7.13 -16.63
CA TRP A 197 15.80 7.29 -17.99
C TRP A 197 15.69 6.00 -18.81
N ASN A 198 15.96 4.84 -18.21
CA ASN A 198 15.81 3.55 -18.91
C ASN A 198 14.35 3.24 -19.30
N GLY A 199 13.37 3.90 -18.67
CA GLY A 199 11.96 3.80 -19.02
C GLY A 199 11.54 4.66 -20.22
N CYS A 200 12.34 5.67 -20.59
CA CYS A 200 11.96 6.63 -21.63
C CYS A 200 11.94 6.10 -23.07
N PRO A 201 12.79 5.16 -23.51
CA PRO A 201 12.75 4.63 -24.88
C PRO A 201 11.41 3.98 -25.26
N GLY A 202 10.66 3.45 -24.29
CA GLY A 202 9.33 2.88 -24.49
C GLY A 202 8.17 3.88 -24.40
N ASN A 203 8.45 5.15 -24.11
CA ASN A 203 7.44 6.19 -24.00
C ASN A 203 7.02 6.70 -25.39
N SER A 204 5.77 7.16 -25.53
CA SER A 204 5.30 7.86 -26.73
C SER A 204 6.17 9.05 -27.12
N ASN A 205 6.73 9.77 -26.14
CA ASN A 205 7.57 10.95 -26.31
C ASN A 205 8.89 10.79 -25.52
N PRO A 206 9.90 10.10 -26.07
CA PRO A 206 11.13 9.81 -25.32
C PRO A 206 11.87 11.05 -24.83
N LYS A 207 11.97 12.11 -25.65
CA LYS A 207 12.64 13.37 -25.27
C LYS A 207 11.97 14.04 -24.08
N GLU A 208 10.64 14.15 -24.10
CA GLU A 208 9.89 14.77 -23.01
C GLU A 208 9.95 13.94 -21.72
N CYS A 209 10.04 12.61 -21.86
CA CYS A 209 10.31 11.73 -20.73
C CYS A 209 11.69 12.00 -20.10
N GLU A 210 12.74 12.18 -20.91
CA GLU A 210 14.08 12.52 -20.41
C GLU A 210 14.10 13.87 -19.70
N GLU A 211 13.39 14.88 -20.22
CA GLU A 211 13.24 16.18 -19.57
C GLU A 211 12.48 16.08 -18.25
N PHE A 212 11.44 15.24 -18.17
CA PHE A 212 10.74 14.95 -16.93
C PHE A 212 11.67 14.29 -15.90
N CYS A 213 12.47 13.30 -16.30
CA CYS A 213 13.44 12.67 -15.41
C CYS A 213 14.49 13.66 -14.91
N ASP A 214 14.99 14.55 -15.77
CA ASP A 214 15.91 15.63 -15.41
C ASP A 214 15.29 16.63 -14.42
N CYS A 215 14.03 17.01 -14.65
CA CYS A 215 13.25 17.88 -13.79
C CYS A 215 13.16 17.37 -12.34
N ILE A 216 12.99 16.06 -12.18
CA ILE A 216 12.89 15.41 -10.87
C ILE A 216 14.28 15.17 -10.27
N HIS A 217 15.15 14.44 -10.97
CA HIS A 217 16.35 13.87 -10.35
C HIS A 217 17.54 14.84 -10.29
N ASN A 218 17.69 15.72 -11.28
CA ASN A 218 18.79 16.69 -11.32
C ASN A 218 18.36 18.05 -10.79
N LYS A 219 17.20 18.54 -11.21
CA LYS A 219 16.69 19.87 -10.82
C LYS A 219 15.95 19.86 -9.47
N GLY A 220 15.48 18.70 -8.98
CA GLY A 220 14.79 18.59 -7.70
C GLY A 220 13.48 19.38 -7.61
N LYS A 221 12.80 19.60 -8.74
CA LYS A 221 11.55 20.35 -8.79
C LYS A 221 10.38 19.51 -8.24
N PRO A 222 9.31 20.14 -7.73
CA PRO A 222 8.10 19.43 -7.30
C PRO A 222 7.47 18.61 -8.42
N LEU A 223 6.92 17.42 -8.09
CA LEU A 223 6.30 16.50 -9.06
C LEU A 223 5.28 17.19 -9.95
N GLY A 224 4.37 17.97 -9.35
CA GLY A 224 3.30 18.66 -10.09
C GLY A 224 3.84 19.60 -11.17
N LYS A 225 4.95 20.29 -10.91
CA LYS A 225 5.57 21.19 -11.90
C LYS A 225 6.20 20.41 -13.06
N CYS A 226 6.88 19.31 -12.77
CA CYS A 226 7.45 18.46 -13.81
C CYS A 226 6.36 17.78 -14.66
N LEU A 227 5.25 17.37 -14.05
CA LEU A 227 4.10 16.82 -14.77
C LEU A 227 3.43 17.86 -15.66
N GLU A 228 3.26 19.08 -15.17
CA GLU A 228 2.69 20.19 -15.96
C GLU A 228 3.58 20.54 -17.16
N GLU A 229 4.91 20.59 -16.96
CA GLU A 229 5.89 20.80 -18.05
C GLU A 229 5.80 19.68 -19.10
N TYR A 230 5.73 18.41 -18.66
CA TYR A 230 5.59 17.23 -19.52
C TYR A 230 4.27 17.20 -20.31
N GLU A 231 3.14 17.48 -19.66
CA GLU A 231 1.82 17.48 -20.30
C GLU A 231 1.71 18.58 -21.36
N LYS A 232 2.21 19.79 -21.06
CA LYS A 232 2.30 20.89 -22.03
C LYS A 232 3.17 20.54 -23.23
N ALA A 233 4.31 19.88 -23.02
CA ALA A 233 5.17 19.46 -24.11
C ALA A 233 4.48 18.42 -25.00
N ARG A 234 3.82 17.42 -24.39
CA ARG A 234 3.05 16.40 -25.10
C ARG A 234 1.91 16.96 -25.95
N GLU A 235 1.20 17.98 -25.45
CA GLU A 235 0.13 18.63 -26.20
C GLU A 235 0.65 19.41 -27.41
N ARG A 236 1.80 20.08 -27.27
CA ARG A 236 2.47 20.77 -28.39
C ARG A 236 2.90 19.79 -29.47
N ASP A 237 3.57 18.70 -29.10
CA ASP A 237 4.00 17.66 -30.06
C ASP A 237 2.83 17.07 -30.84
N LYS A 238 1.70 16.84 -30.15
CA LYS A 238 0.47 16.33 -30.79
C LYS A 238 -0.07 17.33 -31.81
N LYS A 239 -0.05 18.63 -31.49
CA LYS A 239 -0.50 19.69 -32.40
C LYS A 239 0.40 19.80 -33.63
N ASP A 240 1.72 19.84 -33.43
CA ASP A 240 2.71 19.93 -34.51
C ASP A 240 2.70 18.70 -35.43
N SER A 241 2.28 17.54 -34.91
CA SER A 241 2.11 16.31 -35.69
C SER A 241 0.84 16.35 -36.56
N LEU A 242 -0.24 16.94 -36.05
CA LEU A 242 -1.51 17.13 -36.77
C LEU A 242 -1.36 18.18 -37.89
N GLU A 243 -0.66 19.28 -37.64
CA GLU A 243 -0.42 20.31 -38.67
C GLU A 243 0.44 19.74 -39.82
N ARG A 244 1.50 18.97 -39.51
CA ARG A 244 2.32 18.29 -40.54
C ARG A 244 1.60 17.22 -41.36
N THR A 245 0.51 16.66 -40.85
CA THR A 245 -0.32 15.70 -41.60
C THR A 245 -1.42 16.35 -42.40
N SER A 246 -1.80 17.60 -42.09
CA SER A 246 -2.80 18.36 -42.84
C SER A 246 -2.22 19.13 -44.03
N ASP A 247 -0.90 19.37 -44.05
CA ASP A 247 -0.15 19.99 -45.16
C ASP A 247 0.35 18.98 -46.23
N LYS A 248 -0.02 17.70 -46.11
CA LYS A 248 0.26 16.62 -47.08
C LYS A 248 -1.02 16.13 -47.75
#